data_AF-A0A519T1L1-F1
#
_entry.id   AF-A0A519T1L1-F1
#
_cell.length_a   1.000
_cell.length_b   1.000
_cell.length_c   1.000
_cell.angle_alpha   90.00
_cell.angle_beta   90.00
_cell.angle_gamma   90.00
#
_symmetry.space_group_name_H-M   'P 1'
#
loop_
_entity.id
_entity.type
_entity.pdbx_description
1 polymer ?
#
loop_
_entity_poly.entity_id
_entity_poly.type
_entity_poly.pdbx_seq_one_letter_code
_entity_poly.pdbx_strand_id
1 'polypeptide(L)'
;MSPVYFLCTKLVALRDRGWADLRVSQDLEDIVHLVDNRLELPVELVQAPGAVRTYVRQQLHELLAHPAFAEALSWTIPYGADYSYQQILHQRLRELARGSYAN
;
A
#
# COMPACT_ATOMS: atom_id res chain seq x y z
N MET A 1 9.61 -8.68 -12.83
CA MET A 1 8.27 -8.85 -12.21
C MET A 1 7.50 -7.55 -12.38
N SER A 2 6.20 -7.57 -12.66
CA SER A 2 5.45 -6.30 -12.77
C SER A 2 5.29 -5.63 -11.40
N PRO A 3 5.10 -4.31 -11.34
CA PRO A 3 4.94 -3.56 -10.08
C PRO A 3 3.70 -4.01 -9.31
N VAL A 4 2.61 -4.30 -10.03
CA VAL A 4 1.37 -4.79 -9.43
C VAL A 4 1.56 -6.20 -8.85
N TYR A 5 2.31 -7.08 -9.51
CA TYR A 5 2.64 -8.39 -8.94
C TYR A 5 3.62 -8.30 -7.77
N PHE A 6 4.54 -7.32 -7.78
CA PHE A 6 5.39 -7.02 -6.62
C PHE A 6 4.53 -6.57 -5.44
N LEU A 7 3.64 -5.59 -5.63
CA LEU A 7 2.69 -5.14 -4.61
C LEU A 7 1.86 -6.31 -4.05
N CYS A 8 1.31 -7.15 -4.94
CA CYS A 8 0.53 -8.33 -4.54
C CYS A 8 1.36 -9.28 -3.67
N THR A 9 2.59 -9.58 -4.08
CA THR A 9 3.52 -10.43 -3.31
C THR A 9 3.80 -9.84 -1.93
N LYS A 10 4.01 -8.53 -1.85
CA LYS A 10 4.26 -7.85 -0.58
C LYS A 10 3.03 -7.81 0.32
N LEU A 11 1.84 -7.68 -0.24
CA LEU A 11 0.60 -7.79 0.53
C LEU A 11 0.40 -9.20 1.09
N VAL A 12 0.68 -10.26 0.31
CA VAL A 12 0.67 -11.65 0.83
C VAL A 12 1.67 -11.80 1.98
N ALA A 13 2.90 -11.35 1.79
CA ALA A 13 3.94 -11.44 2.80
C ALA A 13 3.63 -10.63 4.07
N LEU A 14 3.08 -9.43 3.91
CA LEU A 14 2.63 -8.61 5.02
C LEU A 14 1.58 -9.35 5.85
N ARG A 15 0.67 -10.09 5.21
CA ARG A 15 -0.29 -10.93 5.94
C ARG A 15 0.30 -12.10 6.67
N ASP A 16 1.23 -12.79 6.02
CA ASP A 16 1.80 -14.02 6.54
C ASP A 16 2.71 -13.75 7.75
N ARG A 17 3.62 -12.78 7.62
CA ARG A 17 4.69 -12.55 8.63
C ARG A 17 4.75 -11.14 9.19
N GLY A 18 4.18 -10.15 8.51
CA GLY A 18 4.28 -8.74 8.92
C GLY A 18 3.08 -8.22 9.72
N TRP A 19 1.98 -8.96 9.76
CA TRP A 19 0.70 -8.47 10.30
C TRP A 19 0.69 -8.37 11.82
N ALA A 20 1.49 -9.21 12.49
CA ALA A 20 1.62 -9.21 13.95
C ALA A 20 2.22 -7.90 14.48
N ASP A 21 3.14 -7.28 13.73
CA ASP A 21 3.67 -5.96 14.06
C ASP A 21 4.06 -5.19 12.79
N LEU A 22 3.16 -4.29 12.39
CA LEU A 22 3.34 -3.45 11.20
C LEU A 22 4.54 -2.50 11.31
N ARG A 23 4.94 -2.09 12.52
CA ARG A 23 5.98 -1.06 12.71
C ARG A 23 7.36 -1.52 12.29
N VAL A 24 7.60 -2.83 12.36
CA VAL A 24 8.89 -3.46 12.03
C VAL A 24 8.80 -4.30 10.75
N SER A 25 7.68 -4.19 10.02
CA SER A 25 7.43 -5.00 8.83
C SER A 25 8.13 -4.42 7.61
N GLN A 26 9.17 -5.13 7.14
CA GLN A 26 9.81 -4.84 5.85
C GLN A 26 8.82 -4.84 4.68
N ASP A 27 7.79 -5.70 4.75
CA ASP A 27 6.81 -5.77 3.66
C ASP A 27 5.90 -4.54 3.63
N LEU A 28 5.64 -3.90 4.78
CA LEU A 28 4.96 -2.60 4.80
C LEU A 28 5.86 -1.50 4.22
N GLU A 29 7.13 -1.46 4.61
CA GLU A 29 8.11 -0.51 4.08
C GLU A 29 8.19 -0.60 2.55
N ASP A 30 8.30 -1.81 2.00
CA ASP A 30 8.36 -2.05 0.56
C ASP A 30 7.07 -1.60 -0.17
N ILE A 31 5.90 -1.78 0.45
CA ILE A 31 4.62 -1.29 -0.08
C ILE A 31 4.62 0.24 -0.11
N VAL A 32 5.00 0.89 1.00
CA VAL A 32 5.02 2.35 1.11
C VAL A 32 6.02 2.94 0.10
N HIS A 33 7.21 2.36 0.00
CA HIS A 33 8.24 2.79 -0.95
C HIS A 33 7.75 2.71 -2.40
N LEU A 34 7.09 1.61 -2.78
CA LEU A 34 6.51 1.46 -4.12
C LEU A 34 5.43 2.53 -4.39
N VAL A 35 4.52 2.76 -3.44
CA VAL A 35 3.42 3.72 -3.58
C VAL A 35 3.93 5.16 -3.63
N ASP A 36 5.03 5.45 -2.94
CA ASP A 36 5.67 6.75 -2.98
C ASP A 36 6.36 7.02 -4.34
N ASN A 37 7.07 6.02 -4.85
CA ASN A 37 7.98 6.21 -5.97
C ASN A 37 7.39 5.83 -7.34
N ARG A 38 6.10 5.42 -7.40
CA ARG A 38 5.45 5.00 -8.66
C ARG A 38 4.07 5.59 -8.83
N LEU A 39 4.01 6.77 -9.43
CA LEU A 39 2.76 7.52 -9.65
C LEU A 39 1.81 6.83 -10.64
N GLU A 40 2.34 5.97 -11.52
CA GLU A 40 1.57 5.22 -12.52
C GLU A 40 0.90 3.97 -11.93
N LEU A 41 1.22 3.59 -10.68
CA LEU A 41 0.74 2.37 -10.05
C LEU A 41 -0.80 2.23 -10.05
N PRO A 42 -1.62 3.29 -9.88
CA PRO A 42 -3.07 3.20 -10.03
C PRO A 42 -3.51 2.76 -11.43
N VAL A 43 -2.89 3.32 -12.48
CA VAL A 43 -3.19 2.97 -13.87
C VAL A 43 -2.77 1.53 -14.16
N GLU A 44 -1.59 1.13 -13.70
CA GLU A 44 -1.10 -0.24 -13.86
C GLU A 44 -1.99 -1.24 -13.13
N LEU A 45 -2.47 -0.89 -11.93
CA LEU A 45 -3.42 -1.70 -11.19
C LEU A 45 -4.74 -1.85 -11.95
N VAL A 46 -5.26 -0.80 -12.58
CA VAL A 46 -6.48 -0.88 -13.41
C VAL A 46 -6.30 -1.86 -14.59
N GLN A 47 -5.12 -1.91 -15.20
CA GLN A 47 -4.81 -2.80 -16.32
C GLN A 47 -4.48 -4.25 -15.90
N ALA A 48 -4.24 -4.50 -14.61
CA ALA A 48 -3.93 -5.84 -14.11
C ALA A 48 -5.13 -6.80 -14.20
N PRO A 49 -4.94 -8.13 -14.19
CA PRO A 49 -6.03 -9.10 -14.20
C PRO A 49 -7.03 -8.87 -13.05
N GLY A 50 -8.32 -9.11 -13.31
CA GLY A 50 -9.40 -8.81 -12.36
C GLY A 50 -9.19 -9.37 -10.97
N ALA A 51 -8.72 -10.61 -10.86
CA ALA A 51 -8.41 -11.25 -9.58
C ALA A 51 -7.32 -10.51 -8.79
N VAL A 52 -6.27 -10.03 -9.45
CA VAL A 52 -5.18 -9.26 -8.83
C VAL A 52 -5.69 -7.93 -8.31
N ARG A 53 -6.53 -7.24 -9.08
CA ARG A 53 -7.14 -5.96 -8.67
C ARG A 53 -7.99 -6.14 -7.42
N THR A 54 -8.85 -7.16 -7.41
CA THR A 54 -9.72 -7.47 -6.27
C THR A 54 -8.89 -7.78 -5.03
N TYR A 55 -7.87 -8.63 -5.16
CA TYR A 55 -6.99 -8.98 -4.06
C TYR A 55 -6.29 -7.76 -3.47
N VAL A 56 -5.60 -6.97 -4.31
CA VAL A 56 -4.88 -5.76 -3.86
C VAL A 56 -5.81 -4.80 -3.13
N ARG A 57 -7.00 -4.54 -3.68
CA ARG A 57 -7.98 -3.62 -3.07
C ARG A 57 -8.47 -4.10 -1.71
N GLN A 58 -8.77 -5.39 -1.60
CA GLN A 58 -9.20 -5.98 -0.34
C GLN A 58 -8.09 -5.88 0.72
N GLN A 59 -6.87 -6.27 0.36
CA GLN A 59 -5.75 -6.25 1.30
C GLN A 59 -5.40 -4.83 1.76
N LEU A 60 -5.46 -3.84 0.86
CA LEU A 60 -5.26 -2.44 1.22
C LEU A 60 -6.40 -1.89 2.09
N HIS A 61 -7.66 -2.28 1.84
CA HIS A 61 -8.77 -1.89 2.72
C HIS A 61 -8.55 -2.35 4.16
N GLU A 62 -8.19 -3.62 4.32
CA GLU A 62 -7.94 -4.19 5.63
C GLU A 62 -6.67 -3.60 6.28
N LEU A 63 -5.61 -3.31 5.52
CA LEU A 63 -4.43 -2.58 6.00
C LEU A 63 -4.77 -1.18 6.51
N LEU A 64 -5.53 -0.41 5.73
CA LEU A 64 -5.96 0.94 6.08
C LEU A 64 -6.91 0.96 7.30
N ALA A 65 -7.61 -0.14 7.56
CA ALA A 65 -8.47 -0.31 8.72
C ALA A 65 -7.74 -0.81 9.96
N HIS A 66 -6.47 -1.23 9.85
CA HIS A 66 -5.72 -1.76 10.98
C HIS A 66 -5.40 -0.65 12.00
N PRO A 67 -5.68 -0.84 13.31
CA PRO A 67 -5.51 0.21 14.32
C PRO A 67 -4.09 0.79 14.40
N ALA A 68 -3.08 -0.05 14.16
CA ALA A 68 -1.67 0.36 14.19
C ALA A 68 -1.18 0.98 12.87
N PHE A 69 -2.01 1.05 11.82
CA PHE A 69 -1.53 1.46 10.49
C PHE A 69 -1.03 2.91 10.47
N ALA A 70 -1.78 3.85 11.06
CA ALA A 70 -1.38 5.27 11.06
C ALA A 70 -0.04 5.50 11.76
N GLU A 71 0.17 4.80 12.88
CA GLU A 71 1.43 4.80 13.60
C GLU A 71 2.52 4.14 12.75
N ALA A 72 2.32 2.91 12.27
CA ALA A 72 3.31 2.20 11.45
C ALA A 72 3.72 2.98 10.20
N LEU A 73 2.79 3.66 9.54
CA LEU A 73 3.11 4.53 8.40
C LEU A 73 4.09 5.64 8.80
N SER A 74 3.93 6.26 9.97
CA SER A 74 4.87 7.28 10.45
C SER A 74 6.28 6.75 10.74
N TRP A 75 6.43 5.45 11.00
CA TRP A 75 7.74 4.79 11.15
C TRP A 75 8.40 4.44 9.81
N THR A 76 7.63 4.36 8.73
CA THR A 76 8.13 4.01 7.39
C THR A 76 8.59 5.19 6.54
N ILE A 77 8.20 6.42 6.91
CA ILE A 77 8.53 7.62 6.12
C ILE A 77 9.94 8.15 6.46
N PRO A 78 10.59 8.88 5.53
CA PRO A 78 11.92 9.43 5.77
C PRO A 78 11.99 10.34 7.00
N TYR A 79 13.14 10.34 7.68
CA TYR A 79 13.37 11.24 8.81
C TYR A 79 13.22 12.71 8.38
N GLY A 80 12.43 13.47 9.12
CA GLY A 80 12.14 14.87 8.81
C GLY A 80 10.98 15.08 7.82
N ALA A 81 10.35 14.01 7.32
CA ALA A 81 9.09 14.13 6.61
C ALA A 81 8.01 14.69 7.55
N ASP A 82 7.22 15.64 7.06
CA ASP A 82 6.16 16.26 7.84
C ASP A 82 4.84 15.49 7.73
N TYR A 83 3.84 15.96 8.48
CA TYR A 83 2.50 15.39 8.44
C TYR A 83 1.86 15.46 7.04
N SER A 84 2.23 16.43 6.20
CA SER A 84 1.66 16.55 4.85
C SER A 84 2.11 15.39 3.97
N TYR A 85 3.38 14.99 4.07
CA TYR A 85 3.93 13.84 3.35
C TYR A 85 3.24 12.53 3.77
N GLN A 86 3.02 12.32 5.07
CA GLN A 86 2.29 11.15 5.57
C GLN A 86 0.84 11.12 5.02
N GLN A 87 0.16 12.27 4.97
CA GLN A 87 -1.20 12.34 4.40
C GLN A 87 -1.21 12.03 2.90
N ILE A 88 -0.21 12.45 2.14
CA ILE A 88 -0.09 12.13 0.71
C ILE A 88 0.02 10.61 0.52
N LEU A 89 0.89 9.92 1.26
CA LEU A 89 1.03 8.47 1.17
C LEU A 89 -0.24 7.74 1.58
N HIS A 90 -0.86 8.19 2.67
CA HIS A 90 -2.15 7.65 3.11
C HIS A 90 -3.22 7.81 2.02
N GLN A 91 -3.24 8.95 1.32
CA GLN A 91 -4.19 9.22 0.24
C GLN A 91 -3.93 8.33 -0.98
N ARG A 92 -2.66 8.15 -1.38
CA ARG A 92 -2.31 7.24 -2.49
C ARG A 92 -2.70 5.79 -2.20
N LEU A 93 -2.47 5.31 -0.96
CA LEU A 93 -2.93 3.98 -0.54
C LEU A 93 -4.46 3.85 -0.61
N ARG A 94 -5.21 4.90 -0.22
CA ARG A 94 -6.67 4.94 -0.34
C ARG A 94 -7.14 4.90 -1.79
N GLU A 95 -6.46 5.59 -2.70
CA GLU A 95 -6.79 5.58 -4.13
C GLU A 95 -6.67 4.17 -4.73
N LEU A 96 -5.58 3.47 -4.41
CA LEU A 96 -5.39 2.08 -4.80
C LEU A 96 -6.47 1.17 -4.21
N ALA A 97 -6.88 1.40 -2.96
CA ALA A 97 -7.90 0.61 -2.26
C ALA A 97 -9.33 0.79 -2.80
N ARG A 98 -9.69 2.02 -3.20
CA ARG A 98 -11.03 2.34 -3.74
C ARG A 98 -11.20 1.82 -5.17
N GLY A 99 -10.15 1.92 -5.97
CA GLY A 99 -10.24 1.79 -7.42
C GLY A 99 -10.96 2.98 -8.03
N SER A 100 -10.36 3.64 -9.01
CA SER A 100 -11.03 4.73 -9.70
C SER A 100 -12.18 4.21 -10.56
N TYR A 101 -13.35 4.81 -10.38
CA TYR A 101 -14.45 4.76 -11.33
C TYR A 101 -13.97 5.38 -12.64
N ALA A 102 -14.10 4.63 -13.74
CA ALA A 102 -14.24 5.26 -15.03
C ALA A 102 -15.63 5.90 -15.07
N ASN A 103 -15.71 7.21 -14.86
CA ASN A 103 -16.30 8.16 -15.80
C ASN A 103 -15.93 9.60 -15.40
#